data_AF-A0A1Q2MDI2-F1
#
_entry.id   AF-A0A1Q2MDI2-F1
#
_cell.length_a   1.000
_cell.length_b   1.000
_cell.length_c   1.000
_cell.angle_alpha   90.00
_cell.angle_beta   90.00
_cell.angle_gamma   90.00
#
_symmetry.space_group_name_H-M   'P 1'
#
loop_
_entity.id
_entity.type
_entity.pdbx_description
1 polymer ?
#
loop_
_entity_poly.entity_id
_entity_poly.type
_entity_poly.pdbx_seq_one_letter_code
_entity_poly.pdbx_strand_id
1 'polypeptide(L)'
;MKIAVNKEFKNLIFPLTQQEKDILERSILKYGVKDKLVVWDNGRNVLVDGHHRWEIIQKHQIRKYEIQKLKFKHKSEVVNWIIENQMGRRNCTPGAISYLRGLRYKNEKGSHGGDRIATSGHSAHLKTSKRLATFYNVDEKTIRRDEKFYEAINSIEDAYPTPKTKAEIKNRILTGQISHSKRLAGDILSARKANKRCY
;
A
#
# COMPACT_ATOMS: atom_id res chain seq x y z
N MET A 1 -27.74 0.26 -2.22
CA MET A 1 -26.72 -0.60 -2.87
C MET A 1 -25.77 -1.13 -1.80
N LYS A 2 -25.37 -2.41 -1.85
CA LYS A 2 -24.41 -2.99 -0.91
C LYS A 2 -22.99 -2.92 -1.50
N ILE A 3 -22.04 -2.38 -0.72
CA ILE A 3 -20.61 -2.34 -1.07
C ILE A 3 -19.87 -3.31 -0.15
N ALA A 4 -19.07 -4.21 -0.73
CA ALA A 4 -18.25 -5.16 0.03
C ALA A 4 -16.88 -4.55 0.35
N VAL A 5 -16.40 -4.68 1.60
CA VAL A 5 -15.07 -4.21 2.01
C VAL A 5 -14.09 -5.38 2.02
N ASN A 6 -13.01 -5.26 1.25
CA ASN A 6 -11.91 -6.23 1.29
C ASN A 6 -10.81 -5.73 2.23
N LYS A 7 -10.43 -6.53 3.23
CA LYS A 7 -9.43 -6.15 4.25
C LYS A 7 -8.04 -5.90 3.65
N GLU A 8 -7.65 -6.63 2.61
CA GLU A 8 -6.37 -6.43 1.94
C GLU A 8 -6.32 -5.07 1.25
N PHE A 9 -7.35 -4.73 0.49
CA PHE A 9 -7.47 -3.40 -0.15
C PHE A 9 -7.47 -2.30 0.91
N LYS A 10 -8.19 -2.53 2.02
CA LYS A 10 -8.21 -1.59 3.15
C LYS A 10 -6.84 -1.32 3.73
N ASN A 11 -6.03 -2.35 3.90
CA ASN A 11 -4.69 -2.25 4.46
C ASN A 11 -3.66 -1.58 3.52
N LEU A 12 -4.00 -1.39 2.24
CA LEU A 12 -3.20 -0.65 1.27
C LEU A 12 -3.43 0.86 1.32
N ILE A 13 -4.57 1.30 1.85
CA ILE A 13 -4.87 2.72 2.01
C ILE A 13 -4.12 3.24 3.22
N PHE A 14 -3.33 4.29 3.03
CA PHE A 14 -2.65 4.93 4.14
C PHE A 14 -3.67 5.49 5.12
N PRO A 15 -3.58 5.15 6.42
CA PRO A 15 -4.54 5.61 7.40
C PRO A 15 -4.38 7.11 7.63
N LEU A 16 -5.49 7.75 7.94
CA LEU A 16 -5.52 9.14 8.37
C LEU A 16 -5.21 9.25 9.86
N THR A 17 -4.52 10.33 10.24
CA THR A 17 -4.46 10.80 11.63
C THR A 17 -5.86 11.15 12.13
N GLN A 18 -6.04 11.22 13.46
CA GLN A 18 -7.34 11.58 14.02
C GLN A 18 -7.83 12.94 13.53
N GLN A 19 -6.94 13.93 13.50
CA GLN A 19 -7.25 15.27 13.00
C GLN A 19 -7.70 15.26 11.53
N GLU A 20 -7.01 14.50 10.66
CA GLU A 20 -7.42 14.37 9.26
C GLU A 20 -8.77 13.67 9.10
N LYS A 21 -9.07 12.67 9.95
CA LYS A 21 -10.40 12.03 9.98
C LYS A 21 -11.48 13.03 10.37
N ASP A 22 -11.25 13.83 11.42
CA ASP A 22 -12.21 14.82 11.91
C ASP A 22 -12.44 15.93 10.87
N ILE A 23 -11.39 16.34 10.14
CA ILE A 23 -11.51 17.30 9.04
C ILE A 23 -12.33 16.69 7.89
N LEU A 24 -12.04 15.45 7.49
CA LEU A 24 -12.77 14.76 6.43
C LEU A 24 -14.25 14.58 6.80
N GLU A 25 -14.52 14.16 8.03
CA GLU A 25 -15.87 13.96 8.56
C GLU A 25 -16.66 15.26 8.57
N ARG A 26 -16.11 16.35 9.12
CA ARG A 26 -16.76 17.67 9.07
C ARG A 26 -17.01 18.14 7.65
N SER A 27 -16.06 17.94 6.74
CA SER A 27 -16.23 18.32 5.34
C SER A 27 -17.37 17.54 4.67
N ILE A 28 -17.47 16.23 4.92
CA ILE A 28 -18.53 15.39 4.35
C ILE A 28 -19.90 15.78 4.91
N LEU A 29 -20.00 16.03 6.21
CA LEU A 29 -21.26 16.45 6.82
C LEU A 29 -21.73 17.83 6.33
N LYS A 30 -20.79 18.76 6.12
CA LYS A 30 -21.11 20.13 5.70
C LYS A 30 -21.38 20.26 4.20
N TYR A 31 -20.62 19.56 3.37
CA TYR A 31 -20.60 19.75 1.91
C TYR A 31 -21.01 18.51 1.10
N GLY A 32 -21.29 17.39 1.77
CA GLY A 32 -21.53 16.11 1.12
C GLY A 32 -20.25 15.40 0.66
N VAL A 33 -20.43 14.20 0.10
CA VAL A 33 -19.35 13.38 -0.43
C VAL A 33 -18.97 13.90 -1.83
N LYS A 34 -17.85 14.61 -1.93
CA LYS A 34 -17.38 15.23 -3.19
C LYS A 34 -16.80 14.21 -4.17
N ASP A 35 -15.87 13.38 -3.68
CA ASP A 35 -15.18 12.40 -4.51
C ASP A 35 -15.94 11.07 -4.53
N LYS A 36 -16.08 10.48 -5.73
CA LYS A 36 -16.76 9.20 -5.96
C LYS A 36 -16.07 8.05 -5.22
N LEU A 37 -16.85 7.11 -4.69
CA LEU A 37 -16.31 5.83 -4.23
C LEU A 37 -15.92 4.99 -5.45
N VAL A 38 -14.75 4.36 -5.43
CA VAL A 38 -14.34 3.49 -6.53
C VAL A 38 -14.59 2.04 -6.14
N VAL A 39 -15.31 1.30 -6.97
CA VAL A 39 -15.63 -0.11 -6.73
C VAL A 39 -15.19 -0.99 -7.89
N TRP A 40 -14.73 -2.20 -7.58
CA TRP A 40 -14.51 -3.26 -8.55
C TRP A 40 -15.85 -3.96 -8.83
N ASP A 41 -16.29 -3.83 -10.08
CA ASP A 41 -17.51 -4.46 -10.57
C ASP A 41 -17.25 -5.93 -10.92
N ASN A 42 -17.26 -6.77 -9.89
CA ASN A 42 -17.09 -8.23 -9.97
C ASN A 42 -18.35 -8.99 -9.50
N GLY A 43 -19.51 -8.36 -9.61
CA GLY A 43 -20.80 -8.88 -9.09
C GLY A 43 -21.04 -8.59 -7.60
N ARG A 44 -20.03 -8.21 -6.81
CA ARG A 44 -20.17 -7.88 -5.37
C ARG A 44 -19.92 -6.41 -5.03
N ASN A 45 -19.56 -5.57 -6.02
CA ASN A 45 -19.15 -4.17 -5.83
C ASN A 45 -18.14 -4.03 -4.67
N VAL A 46 -16.93 -4.56 -4.87
CA VAL A 46 -15.89 -4.52 -3.84
C VAL A 46 -15.27 -3.12 -3.81
N LEU A 47 -15.22 -2.47 -2.65
CA LEU A 47 -14.62 -1.15 -2.50
C LEU A 47 -13.12 -1.20 -2.79
N VAL A 48 -12.66 -0.32 -3.67
CA VAL A 48 -11.26 -0.19 -4.12
C VAL A 48 -10.63 1.07 -3.54
N ASP A 49 -11.32 2.21 -3.61
CA ASP A 49 -10.90 3.47 -3.00
C ASP A 49 -12.07 4.21 -2.35
N GLY A 50 -11.74 5.06 -1.38
CA GLY A 50 -12.72 5.80 -0.59
C GLY A 50 -13.11 5.10 0.70
N HIS A 51 -12.27 4.25 1.28
CA HIS A 51 -12.56 3.54 2.53
C HIS A 51 -12.89 4.47 3.70
N HIS A 52 -12.15 5.56 3.91
CA HIS A 52 -12.47 6.53 4.96
C HIS A 52 -13.80 7.23 4.71
N ARG A 53 -14.08 7.58 3.44
CA ARG A 53 -15.38 8.15 3.04
C ARG A 53 -16.50 7.15 3.31
N TRP A 54 -16.30 5.89 2.98
CA TRP A 54 -17.27 4.82 3.22
C TRP A 54 -17.55 4.62 4.71
N GLU A 55 -16.53 4.63 5.57
CA GLU A 55 -16.70 4.56 7.03
C GLU A 55 -17.58 5.70 7.55
N ILE A 56 -17.34 6.92 7.09
CA ILE A 56 -18.12 8.11 7.48
C ILE A 56 -19.56 8.03 6.92
N ILE A 57 -19.73 7.61 5.67
CA ILE A 57 -21.04 7.39 5.04
C ILE A 57 -21.87 6.40 5.86
N GLN A 58 -21.26 5.28 6.29
CA GLN A 58 -21.94 4.28 7.11
C GLN A 58 -22.28 4.82 8.50
N LYS A 59 -21.33 5.51 9.16
CA LYS A 59 -21.51 6.11 10.48
C LYS A 59 -22.69 7.09 10.53
N HIS A 60 -22.83 7.93 9.51
CA HIS A 60 -23.86 8.98 9.44
C HIS A 60 -25.05 8.64 8.55
N GLN A 61 -25.12 7.40 8.05
CA GLN A 61 -26.21 6.92 7.19
C GLN A 61 -26.46 7.81 5.97
N ILE A 62 -25.39 8.36 5.38
CA ILE A 62 -25.48 9.31 4.27
C ILE A 62 -26.00 8.58 3.03
N ARG A 63 -27.11 9.08 2.46
CA ARG A 63 -27.76 8.45 1.30
C ARG A 63 -27.26 8.98 -0.05
N LYS A 64 -26.70 10.19 -0.09
CA LYS A 64 -26.23 10.83 -1.33
C LYS A 64 -24.71 10.70 -1.46
N TYR A 65 -24.28 9.84 -2.38
CA TYR A 65 -22.89 9.68 -2.79
C TYR A 65 -22.85 9.06 -4.18
N GLU A 66 -21.75 9.29 -4.88
CA GLU A 66 -21.53 8.75 -6.22
C GLU A 66 -20.53 7.59 -6.19
N ILE A 67 -20.69 6.67 -7.15
CA ILE A 67 -19.82 5.50 -7.29
C ILE A 67 -19.29 5.46 -8.72
N GLN A 68 -17.98 5.25 -8.84
CA GLN A 68 -17.32 4.87 -10.07
C GLN A 68 -17.08 3.37 -10.07
N LYS A 69 -17.63 2.67 -11.05
CA LYS A 69 -17.41 1.24 -11.26
C LYS A 69 -16.25 1.04 -12.22
N LEU A 70 -15.26 0.24 -11.81
CA LEU A 70 -14.15 -0.19 -12.66
C LEU A 70 -14.18 -1.70 -12.82
N LYS A 71 -13.78 -2.18 -14.00
CA LYS A 71 -13.58 -3.60 -14.28
C LYS A 71 -12.10 -3.92 -14.25
N PHE A 72 -11.75 -4.95 -13.51
CA PHE A 72 -10.39 -5.51 -13.42
C PHE A 72 -10.47 -7.00 -13.72
N LYS A 73 -9.45 -7.54 -14.40
CA LYS A 73 -9.41 -8.97 -14.76
C LYS A 73 -9.14 -9.82 -13.52
N HIS A 74 -8.19 -9.37 -12.70
CA HIS A 74 -7.74 -10.10 -11.52
C HIS A 74 -7.51 -9.15 -10.35
N LYS A 75 -7.49 -9.72 -9.15
CA LYS A 75 -7.23 -8.99 -7.90
C LYS A 75 -5.88 -8.24 -7.93
N SER A 76 -4.87 -8.76 -8.62
CA SER A 76 -3.57 -8.11 -8.77
C SER A 76 -3.66 -6.76 -9.49
N GLU A 77 -4.51 -6.63 -10.49
CA GLU A 77 -4.74 -5.35 -11.18
C GLU A 77 -5.40 -4.32 -10.25
N VAL A 78 -6.32 -4.77 -9.39
CA VAL A 78 -6.93 -3.91 -8.35
C VAL A 78 -5.89 -3.40 -7.37
N VAL A 79 -5.00 -4.29 -6.89
CA VAL A 79 -3.91 -3.92 -5.97
C VAL A 79 -2.97 -2.91 -6.62
N ASN A 80 -2.58 -3.13 -7.88
CA ASN A 80 -1.73 -2.20 -8.63
C ASN A 80 -2.40 -0.83 -8.81
N TRP A 81 -3.69 -0.81 -9.13
CA TRP A 81 -4.47 0.41 -9.24
C TRP A 81 -4.51 1.18 -7.91
N ILE A 82 -4.74 0.48 -6.79
CA ILE A 82 -4.72 1.12 -5.46
C ILE A 82 -3.35 1.72 -5.17
N ILE A 83 -2.26 0.99 -5.45
CA ILE A 83 -0.88 1.46 -5.25
C ILE A 83 -0.63 2.74 -6.05
N GLU A 84 -0.96 2.76 -7.34
CA GLU A 84 -0.79 3.93 -8.20
C GLU A 84 -1.63 5.12 -7.71
N ASN A 85 -2.88 4.87 -7.31
CA ASN A 85 -3.76 5.91 -6.77
C ASN A 85 -3.22 6.50 -5.44
N GLN A 86 -2.63 5.67 -4.56
CA GLN A 86 -1.97 6.17 -3.33
C GLN A 86 -0.70 6.99 -3.65
N MET A 87 0.08 6.59 -4.66
CA MET A 87 1.27 7.32 -5.09
C MET A 87 0.94 8.70 -5.69
N GLY A 88 -0.18 8.81 -6.41
CA GLY A 88 -0.61 10.05 -7.08
C GLY A 88 -1.14 11.14 -6.13
N ARG A 89 -1.21 10.89 -4.82
CA ARG A 89 -1.65 11.91 -3.85
C ARG A 89 -0.61 13.04 -3.77
N ARG A 90 -1.07 14.30 -3.80
CA ARG A 90 -0.18 15.48 -3.75
C ARG A 90 0.71 15.54 -2.51
N ASN A 91 0.28 14.95 -1.41
CA ASN A 91 1.00 14.87 -0.14
C ASN A 91 1.74 13.53 0.06
N CYS A 92 1.91 12.72 -0.98
CA CYS A 92 2.62 11.45 -0.86
C CYS A 92 4.13 11.70 -0.67
N THR A 93 4.68 11.25 0.45
CA THR A 93 6.09 11.47 0.78
C THR A 93 7.02 10.58 -0.05
N PRO A 94 8.29 10.97 -0.26
CA PRO A 94 9.26 10.10 -0.95
C PRO A 94 9.42 8.72 -0.29
N GLY A 95 9.28 8.66 1.04
CA GLY A 95 9.26 7.40 1.80
C GLY A 95 8.05 6.54 1.47
N ALA A 96 6.85 7.14 1.41
CA ALA A 96 5.63 6.45 1.01
C ALA A 96 5.69 5.93 -0.42
N ILE A 97 6.19 6.73 -1.37
CA ILE A 97 6.41 6.30 -2.76
C ILE A 97 7.37 5.11 -2.80
N SER A 98 8.49 5.18 -2.08
CA SER A 98 9.47 4.08 -2.01
C SER A 98 8.82 2.81 -1.44
N TYR A 99 8.06 2.93 -0.34
CA TYR A 99 7.34 1.80 0.26
C TYR A 99 6.36 1.13 -0.71
N LEU A 100 5.53 1.93 -1.38
CA LEU A 100 4.52 1.44 -2.33
C LEU A 100 5.16 0.80 -3.58
N ARG A 101 6.26 1.36 -4.07
CA ARG A 101 7.01 0.81 -5.20
C ARG A 101 7.62 -0.55 -4.85
N GLY A 102 8.18 -0.65 -3.65
CA GLY A 102 8.68 -1.91 -3.10
C GLY A 102 7.59 -2.97 -2.95
N LEU A 103 6.42 -2.58 -2.43
CA LEU A 103 5.25 -3.45 -2.35
C LEU A 103 4.82 -3.97 -3.72
N ARG A 104 4.69 -3.09 -4.73
CA ARG A 104 4.34 -3.49 -6.10
C ARG A 104 5.33 -4.50 -6.65
N TYR A 105 6.63 -4.22 -6.50
CA TYR A 105 7.66 -5.14 -6.97
C TYR A 105 7.58 -6.51 -6.31
N LYS A 106 7.44 -6.55 -4.98
CA LYS A 106 7.30 -7.80 -4.22
C LYS A 106 6.11 -8.63 -4.69
N ASN A 107 4.97 -7.98 -4.93
CA ASN A 107 3.76 -8.66 -5.41
C ASN A 107 3.95 -9.21 -6.84
N GLU A 108 4.49 -8.40 -7.76
CA GLU A 108 4.63 -8.79 -9.16
C GLU A 108 5.75 -9.81 -9.42
N LYS A 109 6.83 -9.78 -8.63
CA LYS A 109 7.94 -10.73 -8.77
C LYS A 109 7.57 -12.13 -8.28
N GLY A 110 6.69 -12.24 -7.27
CA GLY A 110 6.21 -13.51 -6.74
C GLY A 110 5.18 -14.20 -7.64
N SER A 111 4.30 -13.42 -8.28
CA SER A 111 3.27 -13.96 -9.19
C SER A 111 3.81 -14.63 -10.44
N HIS A 112 5.09 -14.43 -10.80
CA HIS A 112 5.76 -15.12 -11.91
C HIS A 112 6.43 -16.46 -11.49
N GLY A 113 6.24 -16.90 -10.24
CA GLY A 113 6.87 -18.08 -9.64
C GLY A 113 5.90 -19.18 -9.18
N GLY A 114 4.73 -19.32 -9.82
CA GLY A 114 3.94 -20.56 -9.70
C GLY A 114 4.69 -21.75 -10.30
N ASP A 115 4.37 -22.96 -9.84
CA ASP A 115 5.03 -24.25 -10.12
C ASP A 115 5.83 -24.27 -11.43
N ARG A 116 7.15 -24.09 -11.28
CA ARG A 116 8.11 -24.35 -12.35
C ARG A 116 9.06 -25.43 -11.89
N ILE A 117 9.00 -26.54 -12.61
CA ILE A 117 10.14 -27.42 -12.86
C ILE A 117 11.38 -26.53 -12.98
N ALA A 118 12.34 -26.77 -12.09
CA ALA A 118 13.51 -25.93 -11.86
C ALA A 118 14.25 -25.61 -13.16
N THR A 119 13.95 -24.44 -13.72
CA THR A 119 14.70 -23.84 -14.85
C THR A 119 15.05 -22.40 -14.46
N SER A 120 16.26 -22.27 -13.91
CA SER A 120 17.06 -21.03 -13.74
C SER A 120 16.33 -19.76 -13.24
N GLY A 121 16.11 -19.71 -11.92
CA GLY A 121 15.41 -18.64 -11.17
C GLY A 121 16.04 -17.24 -11.09
N HIS A 122 16.90 -16.83 -12.01
CA HIS A 122 17.49 -15.47 -12.01
C HIS A 122 16.83 -14.50 -13.01
N SER A 123 16.26 -15.00 -14.11
CA SER A 123 15.84 -14.15 -15.23
C SER A 123 14.49 -13.46 -15.05
N ALA A 124 13.55 -14.07 -14.31
CA ALA A 124 12.21 -13.50 -14.11
C ALA A 124 12.25 -12.22 -13.24
N HIS A 125 13.07 -12.23 -12.18
CA HIS A 125 13.25 -11.10 -11.27
C HIS A 125 13.84 -9.87 -11.96
N LEU A 126 14.82 -10.08 -12.86
CA LEU A 126 15.45 -9.05 -13.69
C LEU A 126 14.44 -8.40 -14.66
N LYS A 127 13.53 -9.17 -15.25
CA LYS A 127 12.51 -8.65 -16.17
C LYS A 127 11.50 -7.75 -15.44
N THR A 128 11.03 -8.16 -14.26
CA THR A 128 10.07 -7.36 -13.47
C THR A 128 10.70 -6.07 -12.95
N SER A 129 11.94 -6.11 -12.43
CA SER A 129 12.61 -4.90 -11.94
C SER A 129 12.87 -3.89 -13.05
N LYS A 130 13.32 -4.35 -14.23
CA LYS A 130 13.54 -3.49 -15.39
C LYS A 130 12.24 -2.84 -15.88
N ARG A 131 11.16 -3.62 -16.01
CA ARG A 131 9.85 -3.08 -16.43
C ARG A 131 9.34 -1.99 -15.46
N LEU A 132 9.40 -2.25 -14.15
CA LEU A 132 8.95 -1.26 -13.16
C LEU A 132 9.88 -0.04 -13.09
N ALA A 133 11.19 -0.24 -13.28
CA ALA A 133 12.17 0.83 -13.36
C ALA A 133 11.83 1.80 -14.50
N THR A 134 11.54 1.28 -15.70
CA THR A 134 11.07 2.09 -16.84
C THR A 134 9.75 2.77 -16.52
N PHE A 135 8.75 2.04 -15.99
CA PHE A 135 7.43 2.59 -15.68
C PHE A 135 7.48 3.77 -14.69
N TYR A 136 8.29 3.65 -13.64
CA TYR A 136 8.45 4.69 -12.62
C TYR A 136 9.55 5.70 -12.92
N ASN A 137 10.24 5.57 -14.06
CA ASN A 137 11.40 6.37 -14.43
C ASN A 137 12.48 6.44 -13.31
N VAL A 138 12.91 5.27 -12.84
CA VAL A 138 13.98 5.14 -11.83
C VAL A 138 14.95 4.03 -12.20
N ASP A 139 16.13 4.02 -11.57
CA ASP A 139 17.11 2.95 -11.76
C ASP A 139 16.58 1.58 -11.27
N GLU A 140 16.97 0.50 -11.94
CA GLU A 140 16.61 -0.88 -11.57
C GLU A 140 17.01 -1.24 -10.14
N LYS A 141 18.17 -0.74 -9.66
CA LYS A 141 18.62 -0.95 -8.28
C LYS A 141 17.70 -0.23 -7.29
N THR A 142 17.07 0.88 -7.68
CA THR A 142 16.09 1.58 -6.84
C THR A 142 14.88 0.70 -6.57
N ILE A 143 14.35 0.01 -7.59
CA ILE A 143 13.22 -0.92 -7.42
C ILE A 143 13.55 -2.02 -6.37
N ARG A 144 14.75 -2.60 -6.47
CA ARG A 144 15.21 -3.63 -5.52
C ARG A 144 15.46 -3.08 -4.12
N ARG A 145 16.00 -1.87 -4.00
CA ARG A 145 16.20 -1.20 -2.70
C ARG A 145 14.88 -0.88 -2.04
N ASP A 146 13.89 -0.46 -2.82
CA ASP A 146 12.56 -0.12 -2.32
C ASP A 146 11.80 -1.34 -1.82
N GLU A 147 12.00 -2.51 -2.43
CA GLU A 147 11.51 -3.75 -1.83
C GLU A 147 12.18 -4.05 -0.49
N LYS A 148 13.51 -3.94 -0.39
CA LYS A 148 14.20 -4.13 0.90
C LYS A 148 13.66 -3.15 1.94
N PHE A 149 13.41 -1.90 1.53
CA PHE A 149 12.77 -0.91 2.37
C PHE A 149 11.38 -1.38 2.83
N TYR A 150 10.52 -1.80 1.91
CA TYR A 150 9.21 -2.38 2.24
C TYR A 150 9.32 -3.56 3.22
N GLU A 151 10.24 -4.50 2.98
CA GLU A 151 10.46 -5.65 3.85
C GLU A 151 10.94 -5.25 5.23
N ALA A 152 11.87 -4.29 5.33
CA ALA A 152 12.34 -3.76 6.59
C ALA A 152 11.19 -3.20 7.43
N ILE A 153 10.35 -2.34 6.82
CA ILE A 153 9.20 -1.72 7.48
C ILE A 153 8.20 -2.77 7.97
N ASN A 154 7.94 -3.81 7.16
CA ASN A 154 7.02 -4.87 7.56
C ASN A 154 7.64 -5.85 8.57
N SER A 155 8.97 -5.94 8.63
CA SER A 155 9.71 -6.77 9.60
C SER A 155 9.89 -6.09 10.96
N ILE A 156 9.41 -4.85 11.13
CA ILE A 156 9.41 -4.14 12.43
C ILE A 156 8.61 -4.92 13.50
N GLU A 157 7.76 -5.86 13.09
CA GLU A 157 7.07 -6.82 13.97
C GLU A 157 8.02 -7.60 14.88
N ASP A 158 9.24 -7.92 14.42
CA ASP A 158 10.19 -8.71 15.20
C ASP A 158 10.85 -7.87 16.32
N ALA A 159 10.74 -6.53 16.27
CA ALA A 159 11.42 -5.61 17.20
C ALA A 159 10.47 -4.89 18.19
N TYR A 160 9.16 -4.83 17.90
CA TYR A 160 8.17 -4.17 18.76
C TYR A 160 6.95 -5.07 18.99
N PRO A 161 6.58 -5.36 20.26
CA PRO A 161 5.66 -6.44 20.58
C PRO A 161 4.17 -6.16 20.32
N THR A 162 3.74 -4.92 20.02
CA THR A 162 2.29 -4.62 19.88
C THR A 162 1.84 -4.21 18.47
N PRO A 163 0.65 -4.67 18.01
CA PRO A 163 0.09 -4.29 16.70
C PRO A 163 -0.16 -2.79 16.53
N LYS A 164 -0.45 -2.07 17.62
CA LYS A 164 -0.60 -0.60 17.60
C LYS A 164 0.71 0.08 17.21
N THR A 165 1.82 -0.38 17.78
CA THR A 165 3.15 0.16 17.50
C THR A 165 3.58 -0.08 16.04
N LYS A 166 3.24 -1.23 15.44
CA LYS A 166 3.50 -1.50 14.02
C LYS A 166 2.81 -0.48 13.11
N ALA A 167 1.53 -0.21 13.36
CA ALA A 167 0.75 0.74 12.58
C ALA A 167 1.27 2.17 12.76
N GLU A 168 1.63 2.56 13.98
CA GLU A 168 2.18 3.88 14.28
C GLU A 168 3.52 4.13 13.61
N ILE A 169 4.48 3.20 13.71
CA ILE A 169 5.80 3.37 13.09
C ILE A 169 5.65 3.45 11.56
N LYS A 170 4.84 2.56 10.98
CA LYS A 170 4.51 2.61 9.55
C LYS A 170 3.92 3.98 9.19
N ASN A 171 2.95 4.49 9.96
CA ASN A 171 2.34 5.79 9.70
C ASN A 171 3.34 6.94 9.79
N ARG A 172 4.20 6.96 10.80
CA ARG A 172 5.23 8.00 10.96
C ARG A 172 6.21 8.01 9.78
N ILE A 173 6.55 6.84 9.25
CA ILE A 173 7.46 6.73 8.08
C ILE A 173 6.76 7.21 6.81
N LEU A 174 5.49 6.86 6.63
CA LEU A 174 4.73 7.19 5.42
C LEU A 174 4.28 8.67 5.40
N THR A 175 4.02 9.25 6.57
CA THR A 175 3.71 10.68 6.73
C THR A 175 4.96 11.57 6.76
N GLY A 176 6.16 10.98 6.69
CA GLY A 176 7.42 11.74 6.67
C GLY A 176 7.83 12.30 8.03
N GLN A 177 7.17 11.89 9.12
CA GLN A 177 7.51 12.28 10.50
C GLN A 177 8.82 11.64 11.01
N ILE A 178 9.38 10.68 10.27
CA ILE A 178 10.69 10.09 10.55
C ILE A 178 11.66 10.50 9.44
N SER A 179 12.64 11.32 9.80
CA SER A 179 13.78 11.63 8.94
C SER A 179 14.65 10.38 8.75
N HIS A 180 15.36 10.29 7.62
CA HIS A 180 16.28 9.19 7.33
C HIS A 180 15.67 7.78 7.41
N SER A 181 14.38 7.62 7.11
CA SER A 181 13.65 6.34 7.18
C SER A 181 14.35 5.19 6.42
N LYS A 182 15.02 5.48 5.30
CA LYS A 182 15.80 4.50 4.53
C LYS A 182 17.01 3.96 5.29
N ARG A 183 17.68 4.79 6.11
CA ARG A 183 18.82 4.38 6.95
C ARG A 183 18.32 3.45 8.07
N LEU A 184 17.27 3.87 8.79
CA LEU A 184 16.62 3.07 9.82
C LEU A 184 16.22 1.68 9.31
N ALA A 185 15.63 1.61 8.12
CA ALA A 185 15.28 0.35 7.46
C ALA A 185 16.50 -0.55 7.18
N GLY A 186 17.63 0.04 6.78
CA GLY A 186 18.89 -0.67 6.60
C GLY A 186 19.44 -1.26 7.90
N ASP A 187 19.36 -0.51 8.99
CA ASP A 187 19.81 -0.93 10.31
C ASP A 187 18.97 -2.12 10.83
N ILE A 188 17.64 -2.05 10.67
CA ILE A 188 16.71 -3.14 11.03
C ILE A 188 17.03 -4.45 10.31
N LEU A 189 17.25 -4.38 8.99
CA LEU A 189 17.60 -5.58 8.21
C LEU A 189 18.96 -6.16 8.60
N SER A 190 19.90 -5.31 8.96
CA SER A 190 21.26 -5.72 9.37
C SER A 190 21.21 -6.43 10.73
N ALA A 191 20.49 -5.88 11.70
CA ALA A 191 20.26 -6.49 13.01
C ALA A 191 19.56 -7.85 12.90
N ARG A 192 18.54 -7.97 12.05
CA ARG A 192 17.83 -9.24 11.81
C ARG A 192 18.75 -10.33 11.24
N LYS A 193 19.66 -9.96 10.33
CA LYS A 193 20.65 -10.91 9.77
C LYS A 193 21.69 -11.34 10.79
N ALA A 194 22.11 -10.45 11.67
CA ALA A 194 23.03 -10.77 12.76
C ALA A 194 22.40 -11.81 13.71
N ASN A 195 21.16 -11.58 14.15
CA ASN A 195 20.46 -12.52 15.04
C ASN A 195 20.22 -13.89 14.40
N LYS A 196 20.04 -13.98 13.08
CA LYS A 196 19.91 -15.27 12.35
C LYS A 196 21.22 -16.05 12.19
N ARG A 197 22.39 -15.42 12.40
CA ARG A 197 23.70 -16.07 12.30
C ARG A 197 24.23 -16.61 13.63
N CYS A 198 23.58 -16.25 14.74
CA CYS A 198 23.96 -16.66 16.09
C CYS A 198 23.25 -17.94 16.58
N TYR A 199 22.52 -18.62 15.69
CA TYR A 199 21.88 -19.92 15.93
C TYR A 199 22.36 -20.93 14.89
#